data_AF-A0A7V1D2N5-F1
#
_entry.id   AF-A0A7V1D2N5-F1
#
_cell.length_a   1.000
_cell.length_b   1.000
_cell.length_c   1.000
_cell.angle_alpha   90.00
_cell.angle_beta   90.00
_cell.angle_gamma   90.00
#
_symmetry.space_group_name_H-M   'P 1'
#
loop_
_entity.id
_entity.type
_entity.pdbx_description
1 polymer ?
#
loop_
_entity_poly.entity_id
_entity_poly.type
_entity_poly.pdbx_seq_one_letter_code
_entity_poly.pdbx_strand_id
1 'polypeptide(L)'
;MMSVIRKRIEKNKMIISSIVNTYFLADQNQKLLGHLLDNPELLSRWKDSYAMSGVNSLRFSLYMHVLSEMRAILFDSQKRVASVRNMVECLNDEAFITKLKEWFCDTSNKEIYSCDGTLSGGSIEHIRLESAKLKAKAFDEILDKVKTNFQNLKESEVGIRVNNARNKMISHKEFSSTKETGRKVFDASDFGLVYSDARDIVEQSHDIIFPIYSLFTKSHFDSVYSMKHHELVATEFWSK
;
A
#
# COMPACT_ATOMS: atom_id res chain seq x y z
N MET A 1 -12.27 29.63 -11.40
CA MET A 1 -12.59 29.10 -10.04
C MET A 1 -12.74 27.58 -10.14
N MET A 2 -11.91 26.78 -9.45
CA MET A 2 -11.99 25.30 -9.52
C MET A 2 -13.32 24.82 -8.88
N SER A 3 -14.06 23.94 -9.56
CA SER A 3 -15.30 23.37 -9.00
C SER A 3 -15.04 22.62 -7.69
N VAL A 4 -16.02 22.60 -6.78
CA VAL A 4 -15.94 21.91 -5.48
C VAL A 4 -15.51 20.44 -5.64
N ILE A 5 -16.02 19.77 -6.68
CA ILE A 5 -15.62 18.40 -7.04
C ILE A 5 -14.14 18.32 -7.42
N ARG A 6 -13.62 19.20 -8.28
CA ARG A 6 -12.20 19.19 -8.64
C ARG A 6 -11.30 19.36 -7.42
N LYS A 7 -11.65 20.24 -6.48
CA LYS A 7 -10.92 20.39 -5.21
C LYS A 7 -10.92 19.09 -4.39
N ARG A 8 -12.06 18.39 -4.33
CA ARG A 8 -12.17 17.11 -3.62
C ARG A 8 -11.36 16.01 -4.31
N ILE A 9 -11.33 15.95 -5.64
CA ILE A 9 -10.50 15.02 -6.40
C ILE A 9 -9.01 15.29 -6.16
N GLU A 10 -8.56 16.55 -6.28
CA GLU A 10 -7.16 16.92 -6.02
C GLU A 10 -6.73 16.59 -4.58
N LYS A 11 -7.60 16.84 -3.59
CA LYS A 11 -7.34 16.44 -2.20
C LYS A 11 -7.13 14.92 -2.08
N ASN A 12 -8.00 14.11 -2.70
CA ASN A 12 -7.88 12.65 -2.64
C ASN A 12 -6.66 12.15 -3.43
N LYS A 13 -6.27 12.84 -4.52
CA LYS A 13 -5.03 12.59 -5.25
C LYS A 13 -3.78 12.81 -4.38
N MET A 14 -3.76 13.87 -3.58
CA MET A 14 -2.66 14.11 -2.62
C MET A 14 -2.64 13.03 -1.53
N ILE A 15 -3.81 12.65 -1.01
CA ILE A 15 -3.93 11.57 -0.02
C ILE A 15 -3.38 10.25 -0.55
N ILE A 16 -3.81 9.81 -1.75
CA ILE A 16 -3.32 8.55 -2.30
C ILE A 16 -1.83 8.59 -2.64
N SER A 17 -1.30 9.74 -3.04
CA SER A 17 0.15 9.90 -3.25
C SER A 17 0.93 9.71 -1.94
N SER A 18 0.41 10.24 -0.83
CA SER A 18 0.98 10.01 0.50
C SER A 18 0.95 8.52 0.89
N ILE A 19 -0.18 7.85 0.66
CA ILE A 19 -0.33 6.41 0.92
C ILE A 19 0.67 5.59 0.10
N VAL A 20 0.82 5.89 -1.20
CA VAL A 20 1.76 5.20 -2.10
C VAL A 20 3.21 5.36 -1.64
N ASN A 21 3.60 6.56 -1.20
CA ASN A 21 4.96 6.78 -0.69
C ASN A 21 5.24 5.95 0.56
N THR A 22 4.31 5.94 1.53
CA THR A 22 4.43 5.13 2.74
C THR A 22 4.40 3.63 2.42
N TYR A 23 3.58 3.20 1.47
CA TYR A 23 3.57 1.82 0.99
C TYR A 23 4.95 1.39 0.48
N PHE A 24 5.63 2.21 -0.32
CA PHE A 24 6.96 1.87 -0.82
C PHE A 24 8.02 1.83 0.27
N LEU A 25 7.93 2.69 1.29
CA LEU A 25 8.79 2.59 2.46
C LEU A 25 8.56 1.28 3.22
N ALA A 26 7.30 0.88 3.40
CA ALA A 26 6.97 -0.39 4.04
C ALA A 26 7.45 -1.59 3.21
N ASP A 27 7.25 -1.59 1.89
CA ASP A 27 7.74 -2.63 0.98
C ASP A 27 9.26 -2.75 1.04
N GLN A 28 10.00 -1.63 0.98
CA GLN A 28 11.46 -1.65 1.07
C GLN A 28 11.95 -2.26 2.40
N ASN A 29 11.34 -1.88 3.52
CA ASN A 29 11.68 -2.45 4.83
C ASN A 29 11.25 -3.92 4.94
N GLN A 30 10.15 -4.31 4.29
CA GLN A 30 9.71 -5.70 4.19
C GLN A 30 10.72 -6.53 3.41
N LYS A 31 11.31 -6.03 2.32
CA LYS A 31 12.38 -6.73 1.59
C LYS A 31 13.63 -6.94 2.44
N LEU A 32 14.06 -5.92 3.17
CA LEU A 32 15.18 -6.04 4.12
C LEU A 32 14.89 -7.10 5.19
N LEU A 33 13.67 -7.12 5.73
CA LEU A 33 13.24 -8.13 6.70
C LEU A 33 13.16 -9.53 6.09
N GLY A 34 12.64 -9.68 4.87
CA GLY A 34 12.50 -10.96 4.18
C GLY A 34 13.84 -11.69 4.06
N HIS A 35 14.89 -10.98 3.64
CA HIS A 35 16.25 -11.54 3.59
C HIS A 35 16.77 -12.01 4.96
N LEU A 36 16.44 -11.31 6.05
CA LEU A 36 16.80 -11.75 7.41
C LEU A 36 16.08 -13.03 7.84
N LEU A 37 14.87 -13.26 7.34
CA LEU A 37 14.01 -14.39 7.72
C LEU A 37 14.28 -15.62 6.86
N ASP A 38 14.46 -15.40 5.56
CA ASP A 38 14.50 -16.44 4.54
C ASP A 38 15.92 -16.92 4.22
N ASN A 39 16.95 -16.29 4.81
CA ASN A 39 18.36 -16.67 4.61
C ASN A 39 19.02 -17.19 5.91
N PRO A 40 18.92 -18.51 6.20
CA PRO A 40 19.56 -19.10 7.38
C PRO A 40 21.08 -18.95 7.41
N GLU A 41 21.74 -18.91 6.25
CA GLU A 41 23.18 -18.74 6.16
C GLU A 41 23.60 -17.35 6.64
N LEU A 42 22.80 -16.32 6.34
CA LEU A 42 23.01 -14.97 6.82
C LEU A 42 23.05 -14.93 8.36
N LEU A 43 22.03 -15.52 9.01
CA LEU A 43 21.96 -15.60 10.47
C LEU A 43 23.09 -16.45 11.07
N SER A 44 23.52 -17.50 10.36
CA SER A 44 24.60 -18.37 10.83
C SER A 44 25.93 -17.65 11.02
N ARG A 45 26.20 -16.57 10.24
CA ARG A 45 27.42 -15.75 10.35
C ARG A 45 27.61 -15.13 11.73
N TRP A 46 26.51 -14.86 12.42
CA TRP A 46 26.51 -14.19 13.73
C TRP A 46 26.18 -15.14 14.87
N LYS A 47 26.03 -16.44 14.58
CA LYS A 47 25.73 -17.46 15.58
C LYS A 47 26.81 -17.43 16.68
N ASP A 48 26.37 -17.57 17.92
CA ASP A 48 27.22 -17.59 19.12
C ASP A 48 28.04 -16.29 19.36
N SER A 49 27.60 -15.17 18.79
CA SER A 49 28.22 -13.84 18.98
C SER A 49 27.23 -12.79 19.50
N TYR A 50 27.74 -11.69 20.07
CA TYR A 50 26.91 -10.54 20.45
C TYR A 50 26.17 -9.91 19.26
N ALA A 51 26.66 -10.10 18.03
CA ALA A 51 26.01 -9.61 16.82
C ALA A 51 24.62 -10.25 16.62
N MET A 52 24.39 -11.47 17.12
CA MET A 52 23.07 -12.12 17.10
C MET A 52 21.99 -11.27 17.81
N SER A 53 22.35 -10.64 18.94
CA SER A 53 21.43 -9.75 19.66
C SER A 53 21.09 -8.49 18.85
N GLY A 54 22.08 -7.93 18.16
CA GLY A 54 21.90 -6.80 17.25
C GLY A 54 20.98 -7.14 16.07
N VAL A 55 21.19 -8.29 15.45
CA VAL A 55 20.38 -8.76 14.30
C VAL A 55 18.94 -9.04 14.73
N ASN A 56 18.70 -9.64 15.89
CA ASN A 56 17.35 -9.82 16.42
C ASN A 56 16.65 -8.48 16.69
N SER A 57 17.40 -7.48 17.19
CA SER A 57 16.88 -6.12 17.39
C SER A 57 16.48 -5.46 16.07
N LEU A 58 17.30 -5.63 15.03
CA LEU A 58 17.01 -5.13 13.69
C LEU A 58 15.80 -5.83 13.08
N ARG A 59 15.72 -7.17 13.18
CA ARG A 59 14.58 -7.98 12.73
C ARG A 59 13.28 -7.50 13.36
N PHE A 60 13.26 -7.33 14.68
CA PHE A 60 12.09 -6.82 15.39
C PHE A 60 11.76 -5.38 14.98
N SER A 61 12.77 -4.51 14.85
CA SER A 61 12.55 -3.10 14.46
C SER A 61 11.95 -2.97 13.07
N LEU A 62 12.48 -3.70 12.08
CA LEU A 62 11.95 -3.72 10.71
C LEU A 62 10.51 -4.23 10.68
N TYR A 63 10.25 -5.35 11.36
CA TYR A 63 8.91 -5.91 11.46
C TYR A 63 7.90 -4.92 12.03
N MET A 64 8.26 -4.31 13.16
CA MET A 64 7.41 -3.35 13.86
C MET A 64 7.17 -2.08 13.04
N HIS A 65 8.19 -1.63 12.30
CA HIS A 65 8.06 -0.50 11.38
C HIS A 65 7.07 -0.82 10.26
N VAL A 66 7.22 -1.95 9.56
CA VAL A 66 6.31 -2.37 8.49
C VAL A 66 4.87 -2.45 9.00
N LEU A 67 4.64 -3.14 10.13
CA LEU A 67 3.30 -3.24 10.69
C LEU A 67 2.70 -1.88 11.08
N SER A 68 3.50 -0.99 11.65
CA SER A 68 3.05 0.35 12.05
C SER A 68 2.64 1.19 10.85
N GLU A 69 3.47 1.25 9.81
CA GLU A 69 3.19 2.01 8.59
C GLU A 69 1.97 1.43 7.86
N MET A 70 1.93 0.11 7.67
CA MET A 70 0.82 -0.56 7.00
C MET A 70 -0.49 -0.37 7.75
N ARG A 71 -0.50 -0.50 9.08
CA ARG A 71 -1.68 -0.21 9.90
C ARG A 71 -2.16 1.23 9.74
N ALA A 72 -1.23 2.19 9.73
CA ALA A 72 -1.56 3.61 9.61
C ALA A 72 -2.21 3.93 8.26
N ILE A 73 -1.63 3.46 7.16
CA ILE A 73 -2.16 3.76 5.82
C ILE A 73 -3.37 2.91 5.45
N LEU A 74 -3.61 1.76 6.08
CA LEU A 74 -4.76 0.91 5.76
C LEU A 74 -5.97 1.22 6.63
N PHE A 75 -5.79 1.26 7.95
CA PHE A 75 -6.89 1.12 8.90
C PHE A 75 -7.16 2.38 9.75
N ASP A 76 -6.29 3.39 9.71
CA ASP A 76 -6.49 4.58 10.54
C ASP A 76 -7.78 5.32 10.17
N SER A 77 -8.61 5.58 11.17
CA SER A 77 -9.93 6.18 11.04
C SER A 77 -9.97 7.67 11.40
N GLN A 78 -8.83 8.26 11.73
CA GLN A 78 -8.78 9.70 11.96
C GLN A 78 -9.03 10.43 10.64
N LYS A 79 -10.07 11.27 10.60
CA LYS A 79 -10.55 11.99 9.39
C LYS A 79 -9.48 12.80 8.63
N ARG A 80 -8.37 13.15 9.28
CA ARG A 80 -7.28 13.96 8.71
C ARG A 80 -6.08 13.12 8.26
N VAL A 81 -6.09 11.81 8.50
CA VAL A 81 -5.00 10.90 8.15
C VAL A 81 -5.20 10.39 6.73
N ALA A 82 -4.10 10.25 6.01
CA ALA A 82 -4.08 9.62 4.70
C ALA A 82 -4.16 8.10 4.87
N SER A 83 -5.38 7.56 4.76
CA SER A 83 -5.61 6.12 4.87
C SER A 83 -6.57 5.61 3.79
N VAL A 84 -6.37 4.36 3.39
CA VAL A 84 -7.23 3.61 2.48
C VAL A 84 -8.65 3.56 3.02
N ARG A 85 -8.83 3.33 4.33
CA ARG A 85 -10.14 3.41 4.99
C ARG A 85 -10.87 4.72 4.66
N ASN A 86 -10.25 5.87 4.90
CA ASN A 86 -10.86 7.17 4.66
C ASN A 86 -11.19 7.37 3.17
N MET A 87 -10.36 6.84 2.28
CA MET A 87 -10.60 6.87 0.84
C MET A 87 -11.77 5.98 0.42
N VAL A 88 -11.88 4.78 0.97
CA VAL A 88 -13.02 3.88 0.73
C VAL A 88 -14.32 4.47 1.29
N GLU A 89 -14.28 5.09 2.48
CA GLU A 89 -15.42 5.84 3.02
C GLU A 89 -15.84 6.98 2.08
N CYS A 90 -14.88 7.69 1.47
CA CYS A 90 -15.17 8.70 0.44
C CYS A 90 -15.81 8.10 -0.82
N LEU A 91 -15.45 6.86 -1.18
CA LEU A 91 -16.01 6.09 -2.29
C LEU A 91 -17.36 5.40 -1.96
N ASN A 92 -17.96 5.71 -0.81
CA ASN A 92 -19.35 5.34 -0.48
C ASN A 92 -20.34 6.49 -0.66
N ASP A 93 -19.87 7.69 -0.99
CA ASP A 93 -20.70 8.85 -1.32
C ASP A 93 -21.13 8.79 -2.79
N GLU A 94 -22.37 8.38 -3.06
CA GLU A 94 -22.91 8.21 -4.43
C GLU A 94 -22.83 9.49 -5.28
N ALA A 95 -23.09 10.64 -4.67
CA ALA A 95 -23.01 11.93 -5.36
C ALA A 95 -21.57 12.22 -5.78
N PHE A 96 -20.60 11.89 -4.92
CA PHE A 96 -19.19 12.01 -5.26
C PHE A 96 -18.75 11.01 -6.32
N ILE A 97 -19.14 9.73 -6.22
CA ILE A 97 -18.78 8.69 -7.18
C ILE A 97 -19.27 9.06 -8.58
N THR A 98 -20.52 9.53 -8.70
CA THR A 98 -21.09 9.98 -9.97
C THR A 98 -20.21 11.06 -10.61
N LYS A 99 -19.80 12.05 -9.81
CA LYS A 99 -18.94 13.14 -10.27
C LYS A 99 -17.50 12.73 -10.53
N LEU A 100 -16.97 11.78 -9.77
CA LEU A 100 -15.66 11.19 -10.01
C LEU A 100 -15.65 10.38 -11.31
N LYS A 101 -16.71 9.62 -11.59
CA LYS A 101 -16.89 8.85 -12.83
C LYS A 101 -16.99 9.76 -14.05
N GLU A 102 -17.83 10.79 -13.99
CA GLU A 102 -17.91 11.85 -15.02
C GLU A 102 -16.52 12.42 -15.30
N TRP A 103 -15.78 12.79 -14.26
CA TRP A 103 -14.42 13.29 -14.40
C TRP A 103 -13.48 12.25 -15.00
N PHE A 104 -13.48 11.01 -14.53
CA PHE A 104 -12.60 9.92 -15.00
C PHE A 104 -12.81 9.63 -16.50
N CYS A 105 -14.07 9.59 -16.92
CA CYS A 105 -14.50 9.29 -18.28
C CYS A 105 -14.32 10.46 -19.24
N ASP A 106 -14.06 11.67 -18.75
CA ASP A 106 -13.82 12.84 -19.60
C ASP A 106 -12.64 12.61 -20.57
N THR A 107 -12.96 12.66 -21.87
CA THR A 107 -12.04 12.53 -23.01
C THR A 107 -11.91 13.83 -23.82
N SER A 108 -12.59 14.91 -23.41
CA SER A 108 -12.65 16.18 -24.16
C SER A 108 -11.28 16.79 -24.44
N ASN A 109 -10.36 16.71 -23.47
CA ASN A 109 -9.02 17.28 -23.56
C ASN A 109 -7.96 16.34 -24.18
N LYS A 110 -8.35 15.16 -24.69
CA LYS A 110 -7.39 14.25 -25.33
C LYS A 110 -7.26 14.60 -26.81
N GLU A 111 -6.01 14.79 -27.24
CA GLU A 111 -5.66 14.88 -28.65
C GLU A 111 -5.74 13.50 -29.30
N ILE A 112 -6.31 13.45 -30.51
CA ILE A 112 -6.46 12.22 -31.29
C ILE A 112 -5.60 12.38 -32.53
N TYR A 113 -4.61 11.52 -32.65
CA TYR A 113 -3.70 11.46 -33.77
C TYR A 113 -4.09 10.32 -34.70
N SER A 114 -3.86 10.50 -36.00
CA SER A 114 -4.04 9.49 -37.03
C SER A 114 -2.74 9.33 -37.80
N CYS A 115 -2.41 8.07 -38.12
CA CYS A 115 -1.18 7.75 -38.85
C CYS A 115 -1.31 8.02 -40.36
N ASP A 116 -2.54 8.00 -40.89
CA ASP A 116 -2.81 7.96 -42.35
C ASP A 116 -3.56 9.20 -42.86
N GLY A 117 -3.43 10.34 -42.17
CA GLY A 117 -4.06 11.62 -42.56
C GLY A 117 -5.02 12.18 -41.52
N THR A 118 -5.83 13.16 -41.91
CA THR A 118 -6.71 13.91 -41.01
C THR A 118 -8.03 13.18 -40.77
N LEU A 119 -8.40 12.99 -39.49
CA LEU A 119 -9.71 12.44 -39.12
C LEU A 119 -10.82 13.48 -39.28
N SER A 120 -12.00 13.04 -39.71
CA SER A 120 -13.19 13.89 -39.69
C SER A 120 -13.66 14.13 -38.25
N GLY A 121 -14.35 15.26 -38.02
CA GLY A 121 -14.91 15.58 -36.70
C GLY A 121 -15.85 14.50 -36.15
N GLY A 122 -16.64 13.86 -37.03
CA GLY A 122 -17.51 12.74 -36.65
C GLY A 122 -16.74 11.49 -36.20
N SER A 123 -15.58 11.21 -36.82
CA SER A 123 -14.72 10.09 -36.42
C SER A 123 -14.06 10.34 -35.08
N ILE A 124 -13.60 11.56 -34.84
CA ILE A 124 -13.04 12.00 -33.55
C ILE A 124 -14.09 11.84 -32.44
N GLU A 125 -15.32 12.29 -32.68
CA GLU A 125 -16.39 12.18 -31.69
C GLU A 125 -16.77 10.72 -31.42
N HIS A 126 -16.82 9.87 -32.45
CA HIS A 126 -17.04 8.45 -32.27
C HIS A 126 -15.97 7.79 -31.40
N ILE A 127 -14.68 8.07 -31.65
CA ILE A 127 -13.56 7.56 -30.83
C ILE A 127 -13.67 8.03 -29.38
N ARG A 128 -14.05 9.30 -29.16
CA ARG A 128 -14.25 9.86 -27.81
C ARG A 128 -15.36 9.15 -27.05
N LEU A 129 -16.49 8.88 -27.72
CA LEU A 129 -17.63 8.18 -27.13
C LEU A 129 -17.28 6.73 -26.78
N GLU A 130 -16.63 6.00 -27.68
CA GLU A 130 -16.19 4.63 -27.40
C GLU A 130 -15.14 4.58 -26.29
N SER A 131 -14.17 5.51 -26.28
CA SER A 131 -13.20 5.61 -25.18
C SER A 131 -13.87 5.93 -23.84
N ALA A 132 -14.89 6.80 -23.82
CA ALA A 132 -15.64 7.12 -22.62
C ALA A 132 -16.41 5.91 -22.09
N LYS A 133 -17.04 5.10 -22.96
CA LYS A 133 -17.71 3.85 -22.58
C LYS A 133 -16.73 2.84 -21.96
N LEU A 134 -15.58 2.61 -22.59
CA LEU A 134 -14.56 1.70 -22.07
C LEU A 134 -14.04 2.16 -20.70
N LYS A 135 -13.77 3.46 -20.55
CA LYS A 135 -13.37 4.04 -19.26
C LYS A 135 -14.47 3.92 -18.20
N ALA A 136 -15.73 4.09 -18.55
CA ALA A 136 -16.84 3.96 -17.62
C ALA A 136 -16.94 2.54 -17.07
N LYS A 137 -16.79 1.53 -17.94
CA LYS A 137 -16.73 0.12 -17.54
C LYS A 137 -15.53 -0.15 -16.62
N ALA A 138 -14.34 0.28 -17.02
CA ALA A 138 -13.12 0.12 -16.21
C ALA A 138 -13.24 0.82 -14.85
N PHE A 139 -13.87 1.99 -14.79
CA PHE A 139 -14.11 2.70 -13.53
C PHE A 139 -14.96 1.85 -12.57
N ASP A 140 -16.06 1.27 -13.06
CA ASP A 140 -16.94 0.44 -12.24
C ASP A 140 -16.23 -0.83 -11.75
N GLU A 141 -15.48 -1.50 -12.62
CA GLU A 141 -14.68 -2.68 -12.27
C GLU A 141 -13.60 -2.36 -11.20
N ILE A 142 -12.89 -1.25 -11.36
CA ILE A 142 -11.87 -0.81 -10.40
C ILE A 142 -12.53 -0.45 -9.06
N LEU A 143 -13.65 0.27 -9.07
CA LEU A 143 -14.38 0.66 -7.86
C LEU A 143 -14.86 -0.56 -7.08
N ASP A 144 -15.43 -1.54 -7.77
CA ASP A 144 -15.87 -2.80 -7.17
C ASP A 144 -14.69 -3.58 -6.59
N LYS A 145 -13.60 -3.74 -7.35
CA LYS A 145 -12.37 -4.41 -6.88
C LYS A 145 -11.84 -3.74 -5.61
N VAL A 146 -11.78 -2.41 -5.55
CA VAL A 146 -11.33 -1.67 -4.36
C VAL A 146 -12.19 -1.98 -3.13
N LYS A 147 -13.52 -1.91 -3.27
CA LYS A 147 -14.44 -2.14 -2.16
C LYS A 147 -14.36 -3.58 -1.66
N THR A 148 -14.39 -4.53 -2.57
CA THR A 148 -14.33 -5.96 -2.27
C THR A 148 -13.00 -6.34 -1.63
N ASN A 149 -11.87 -5.94 -2.21
CA ASN A 149 -10.55 -6.27 -1.67
C ASN A 149 -10.31 -5.62 -0.31
N PHE A 150 -10.75 -4.37 -0.11
CA PHE A 150 -10.61 -3.73 1.20
C PHE A 150 -11.46 -4.39 2.27
N GLN A 151 -12.69 -4.81 1.94
CA GLN A 151 -13.54 -5.55 2.87
C GLN A 151 -12.92 -6.91 3.22
N ASN A 152 -12.47 -7.66 2.21
CA ASN A 152 -11.79 -8.95 2.40
C ASN A 152 -10.54 -8.79 3.27
N LEU A 153 -9.73 -7.75 3.03
CA LEU A 153 -8.54 -7.49 3.84
C LEU A 153 -8.89 -7.14 5.29
N LYS A 154 -9.95 -6.35 5.51
CA LYS A 154 -10.37 -5.97 6.85
C LYS A 154 -10.86 -7.18 7.68
N GLU A 155 -11.47 -8.16 7.01
CA GLU A 155 -12.00 -9.38 7.62
C GLU A 155 -10.97 -10.52 7.68
N SER A 156 -9.88 -10.42 6.93
CA SER A 156 -8.83 -11.43 6.92
C SER A 156 -8.09 -11.48 8.27
N GLU A 157 -7.55 -12.66 8.59
CA GLU A 157 -6.82 -12.81 9.85
C GLU A 157 -5.62 -11.86 9.94
N VAL A 158 -4.88 -11.68 8.84
CA VAL A 158 -3.74 -10.75 8.79
C VAL A 158 -4.20 -9.31 9.01
N GLY A 159 -5.30 -8.88 8.39
CA GLY A 159 -5.84 -7.54 8.59
C GLY A 159 -6.24 -7.29 10.05
N ILE A 160 -6.90 -8.27 10.67
CA ILE A 160 -7.27 -8.22 12.09
C ILE A 160 -6.01 -8.16 12.98
N ARG A 161 -5.01 -9.02 12.72
CA ARG A 161 -3.75 -9.04 13.49
C ARG A 161 -3.00 -7.72 13.36
N VAL A 162 -2.82 -7.19 12.15
CA VAL A 162 -2.10 -5.94 11.90
C VAL A 162 -2.84 -4.73 12.50
N ASN A 163 -4.18 -4.67 12.36
CA ASN A 163 -4.95 -3.57 12.96
C ASN A 163 -4.85 -3.56 14.50
N ASN A 164 -4.81 -4.75 15.10
CA ASN A 164 -4.65 -4.92 16.55
C ASN A 164 -3.19 -4.85 17.03
N ALA A 165 -2.21 -4.95 16.11
CA ALA A 165 -0.79 -5.00 16.45
C ALA A 165 -0.40 -3.78 17.28
N ARG A 166 -0.83 -2.56 16.93
CA ARG A 166 -0.50 -1.35 17.71
C ARG A 166 -0.86 -1.45 19.20
N ASN A 167 -2.04 -1.99 19.52
CA ASN A 167 -2.48 -2.12 20.92
C ASN A 167 -1.62 -3.16 21.66
N LYS A 168 -1.25 -4.26 20.99
CA LYS A 168 -0.33 -5.27 21.52
C LYS A 168 1.10 -4.73 21.68
N MET A 169 1.57 -3.95 20.70
CA MET A 169 2.90 -3.33 20.67
C MET A 169 3.10 -2.28 21.76
N ILE A 170 2.06 -1.47 22.05
CA ILE A 170 2.12 -0.45 23.12
C ILE A 170 2.07 -1.09 24.51
N SER A 171 1.26 -2.13 24.70
CA SER A 171 1.10 -2.80 26.00
C SER A 171 2.34 -3.58 26.45
N HIS A 172 3.32 -3.82 25.57
CA HIS A 172 4.45 -4.70 25.86
C HIS A 172 5.82 -4.05 25.58
N LYS A 173 5.91 -2.71 25.69
CA LYS A 173 7.21 -1.98 25.69
C LYS A 173 8.08 -2.24 26.94
N GLU A 174 7.71 -3.17 27.80
CA GLU A 174 8.43 -3.49 29.03
C GLU A 174 9.42 -4.63 28.79
N PHE A 175 10.72 -4.35 28.73
CA PHE A 175 11.76 -5.37 28.57
C PHE A 175 11.57 -6.55 29.55
N SER A 176 11.42 -7.77 29.03
CA SER A 176 11.49 -8.96 29.88
C SER A 176 12.94 -9.16 30.31
N SER A 177 13.20 -8.96 31.60
CA SER A 177 14.51 -9.19 32.21
C SER A 177 14.55 -10.63 32.67
N THR A 178 15.38 -11.47 32.05
CA THR A 178 15.60 -12.85 32.50
C THR A 178 16.92 -12.91 33.27
N LYS A 179 16.92 -13.63 34.41
CA LYS A 179 18.05 -13.68 35.36
C LYS A 179 19.36 -14.22 34.74
N GLU A 180 19.28 -14.94 33.62
CA GLU A 180 20.41 -15.69 33.04
C GLU A 180 20.95 -15.08 31.74
N THR A 181 20.16 -14.30 30.99
CA THR A 181 20.54 -13.77 29.67
C THR A 181 20.47 -12.25 29.54
N GLY A 182 20.13 -11.53 30.62
CA GLY A 182 19.99 -10.07 30.61
C GLY A 182 18.68 -9.59 29.97
N ARG A 183 18.70 -8.40 29.37
CA ARG A 183 17.54 -7.84 28.65
C ARG A 183 17.30 -8.64 27.36
N LYS A 184 16.15 -9.30 27.25
CA LYS A 184 15.72 -9.95 26.00
C LYS A 184 14.87 -8.96 25.19
N VAL A 185 15.21 -8.81 23.90
CA VAL A 185 14.31 -8.15 22.93
C VAL A 185 13.22 -9.14 22.57
N PHE A 186 11.96 -8.70 22.63
CA PHE A 186 10.82 -9.55 22.33
C PHE A 186 10.83 -10.08 20.90
N ASP A 187 10.29 -11.28 20.73
CA ASP A 187 10.04 -11.89 19.42
C ASP A 187 8.59 -11.65 18.98
N ALA A 188 8.30 -11.70 17.68
CA ALA A 188 6.93 -11.56 17.16
C ALA A 188 5.98 -12.63 17.76
N SER A 189 6.49 -13.85 17.98
CA SER A 189 5.74 -14.95 18.59
C SER A 189 5.25 -14.64 20.00
N ASP A 190 5.97 -13.80 20.75
CA ASP A 190 5.59 -13.40 22.12
C ASP A 190 4.26 -12.62 22.15
N PHE A 191 3.73 -12.22 20.98
CA PHE A 191 2.50 -11.43 20.82
C PHE A 191 1.42 -12.12 19.98
N GLY A 192 1.63 -13.40 19.63
CA GLY A 192 0.80 -14.13 18.69
C GLY A 192 0.81 -13.49 17.28
N LEU A 193 1.95 -12.91 16.91
CA LEU A 193 2.21 -12.35 15.59
C LEU A 193 3.20 -13.27 14.85
N VAL A 194 3.08 -13.33 13.53
CA VAL A 194 3.97 -14.14 12.68
C VAL A 194 4.73 -13.20 11.75
N TYR A 195 6.04 -13.38 11.60
CA TYR A 195 6.85 -12.50 10.75
C TYR A 195 6.36 -12.43 9.28
N SER A 196 5.67 -13.46 8.80
CA SER A 196 5.01 -13.47 7.49
C SER A 196 3.92 -12.41 7.35
N ASP A 197 3.28 -11.97 8.45
CA ASP A 197 2.24 -10.94 8.45
C ASP A 197 2.73 -9.65 7.77
N ALA A 198 4.03 -9.31 7.90
CA ALA A 198 4.63 -8.15 7.27
C ALA A 198 4.69 -8.26 5.73
N ARG A 199 4.97 -9.45 5.20
CA ARG A 199 4.92 -9.69 3.75
C ARG A 199 3.48 -9.71 3.26
N ASP A 200 2.64 -10.50 3.93
CA ASP A 200 1.27 -10.76 3.49
C ASP A 200 0.44 -9.46 3.46
N ILE A 201 0.63 -8.56 4.45
CA ILE A 201 -0.09 -7.28 4.48
C ILE A 201 0.36 -6.31 3.37
N VAL A 202 1.66 -6.29 3.04
CA VAL A 202 2.20 -5.47 1.95
C VAL A 202 1.67 -5.99 0.62
N GLU A 203 1.70 -7.30 0.39
CA GLU A 203 1.20 -7.91 -0.85
C GLU A 203 -0.31 -7.69 -1.02
N GLN A 204 -1.13 -8.00 -0.01
CA GLN A 204 -2.59 -7.82 -0.11
C GLN A 204 -3.01 -6.36 -0.27
N SER A 205 -2.25 -5.42 0.30
CA SER A 205 -2.57 -3.98 0.19
C SER A 205 -2.33 -3.39 -1.21
N HIS A 206 -1.42 -3.98 -1.99
CA HIS A 206 -1.09 -3.54 -3.35
C HIS A 206 -2.34 -3.47 -4.23
N ASP A 207 -3.13 -4.54 -4.18
CA ASP A 207 -4.37 -4.75 -4.92
C ASP A 207 -5.54 -3.85 -4.48
N ILE A 208 -5.31 -2.93 -3.55
CA ILE A 208 -6.25 -1.91 -3.09
C ILE A 208 -5.69 -0.52 -3.39
N ILE A 209 -4.44 -0.26 -3.00
CA ILE A 209 -3.81 1.08 -3.09
C ILE A 209 -3.69 1.53 -4.55
N PHE A 210 -3.18 0.70 -5.45
CA PHE A 210 -2.95 1.11 -6.84
C PHE A 210 -4.23 1.19 -7.69
N PRO A 211 -5.26 0.36 -7.46
CA PRO A 211 -6.60 0.60 -7.99
C PRO A 211 -7.18 1.94 -7.53
N ILE A 212 -7.07 2.30 -6.24
CA ILE A 212 -7.48 3.63 -5.75
C ILE A 212 -6.69 4.74 -6.44
N TYR A 213 -5.37 4.59 -6.57
CA TYR A 213 -4.53 5.55 -7.30
C TYR A 213 -5.07 5.79 -8.71
N SER A 214 -5.45 4.72 -9.41
CA SER A 214 -5.99 4.80 -10.77
C SER A 214 -7.28 5.62 -10.83
N LEU A 215 -8.21 5.40 -9.89
CA LEU A 215 -9.48 6.15 -9.81
C LEU A 215 -9.26 7.65 -9.67
N PHE A 216 -8.27 8.08 -8.89
CA PHE A 216 -8.03 9.50 -8.57
C PHE A 216 -7.02 10.20 -9.48
N THR A 217 -6.30 9.47 -10.33
CA THR A 217 -5.28 10.05 -11.22
C THR A 217 -5.56 9.87 -12.71
N LYS A 218 -6.47 8.94 -13.08
CA LYS A 218 -6.65 8.44 -14.45
C LYS A 218 -5.39 7.78 -15.03
N SER A 219 -4.49 7.32 -14.16
CA SER A 219 -3.20 6.76 -14.55
C SER A 219 -2.96 5.42 -13.86
N HIS A 220 -2.30 4.52 -14.57
CA HIS A 220 -1.74 3.32 -13.95
C HIS A 220 -0.37 3.66 -13.33
N PHE A 221 -0.10 3.10 -12.15
CA PHE A 221 1.20 3.22 -11.51
C PHE A 221 2.01 1.95 -11.78
N ASP A 222 3.16 2.09 -12.44
CA ASP A 222 4.10 0.98 -12.59
C ASP A 222 4.90 0.79 -11.29
N SER A 223 4.36 -0.06 -10.41
CA SER A 223 4.96 -0.40 -9.13
C SER A 223 6.01 -1.50 -9.24
N VAL A 224 6.02 -2.25 -10.35
CA VAL A 224 6.85 -3.45 -10.52
C VAL A 224 8.32 -3.07 -10.50
N TYR A 225 8.70 -1.97 -11.15
CA TYR A 225 10.08 -1.52 -11.16
C TYR A 225 10.58 -1.13 -9.76
N SER A 226 9.77 -0.38 -9.00
CA SER A 226 10.11 0.01 -7.62
C SER A 226 10.27 -1.20 -6.71
N MET A 227 9.35 -2.16 -6.75
CA MET A 227 9.42 -3.37 -5.92
C MET A 227 10.65 -4.23 -6.27
N LYS A 228 10.99 -4.36 -7.56
CA LYS A 228 12.23 -5.03 -8.00
C LYS A 228 13.48 -4.29 -7.51
N HIS A 229 13.47 -2.96 -7.55
CA HIS A 229 14.58 -2.17 -7.04
C HIS A 229 14.78 -2.38 -5.53
N HIS A 230 13.71 -2.43 -4.74
CA HIS A 230 13.79 -2.71 -3.31
C HIS A 230 14.38 -4.09 -3.01
N GLU A 231 14.01 -5.11 -3.79
CA GLU A 231 14.59 -6.45 -3.70
C GLU A 231 16.10 -6.46 -3.97
N LEU A 232 16.54 -5.74 -5.01
CA LEU A 232 17.96 -5.59 -5.33
C LEU A 232 18.72 -4.89 -4.20
N VAL A 233 18.17 -3.80 -3.66
CA VAL A 233 18.77 -3.08 -2.54
C VAL A 233 18.93 -3.98 -1.31
N ALA A 234 17.90 -4.77 -0.98
CA ALA A 234 17.98 -5.70 0.14
C ALA A 234 19.05 -6.78 -0.09
N THR A 235 19.09 -7.36 -1.29
CA THR A 235 20.09 -8.37 -1.67
C THR A 235 21.51 -7.82 -1.55
N GLU A 236 21.77 -6.65 -2.13
CA GLU A 236 23.07 -5.98 -2.08
C GLU A 236 23.48 -5.64 -0.65
N PHE A 237 22.56 -5.11 0.15
CA PHE A 237 22.82 -4.75 1.55
C PHE A 237 23.27 -5.94 2.38
N TRP A 238 22.60 -7.08 2.23
CA TRP A 238 22.91 -8.30 3.01
C TRP A 238 24.07 -9.13 2.45
N SER A 239 24.48 -8.88 1.20
CA SER A 239 25.63 -9.54 0.58
C SER A 239 26.97 -9.08 1.16
N LYS A 240 27.02 -7.85 1.67
CA LYS A 240 28.22 -7.20 2.25
C LYS A 240 28.38 -7.54 3.73
#